data_AF-A0A673BR59-F1
#
_entry.id   AF-A0A673BR59-F1
#
_cell.length_a   1.000
_cell.length_b   1.000
_cell.length_c   1.000
_cell.angle_alpha   90.00
_cell.angle_beta   90.00
_cell.angle_gamma   90.00
#
_symmetry.space_group_name_H-M   'P 1'
#
loop_
_entity.id
_entity.type
_entity.pdbx_description
1 polymer ?
#
loop_
_entity_poly.entity_id
_entity_poly.type
_entity_poly.pdbx_seq_one_letter_code
_entity_poly.pdbx_strand_id
1 'polypeptide(L)'
;MAAEDLPSEFDVIILGTGLCESVVAAACSRVGQRVLHLDRQSYYASNWASFTFNGLLTWIQEQQAESQPDEVQDWSGQVEEGEDLIYLSQSDSSSISNLQVFYEGAEPEADQPCPSADPNQSEPVKKKKISLAQLVKEGRRFNIDLVSKLMYSRGSLVDLLIKSNVSRYAEFKNVSRILTYRQGKVEQVPCSRADVFASRQLSVIEKRKLMRFLTSCVEETEDQQAYNGRPYLEFLSDQQLGENLQHFLLYSIAMATEDTPTEVGLASTRHFLRCLGRYGNTPFLFPVYGLGEIPQCFCRMCAVFGGIYCLRHSVRCLLVDKDTNRCKAVIDSRGQRISCNHFVVEEGYVDAERKCVSRAVLITDGSVLPSDSDQQVSMVTIPPVEAELPSVRMVELCSSTMTCMPGTYLVHLTCQSVGSAYEDLSPLVTRMFHTTESSDQGNERPSVLWCLYFNMVDGSGLEVEGHDLPSNMYLCSGPDGALGHDHTIKQAELIFQKILPEEDFCPPAPNPEDIIYDGENGNGNSAEGEELKDDELKDDEEPKEQEEELTEQEKEIKELHNISLITNLTTEADFSIITKHDADFV
;
A
#
# COMPACT_ATOMS: atom_id res chain seq x y z
N MET A 1 -2.46 16.46 -23.89
CA MET A 1 -2.31 17.37 -25.05
C MET A 1 -3.66 17.48 -25.74
N ALA A 2 -3.86 18.38 -26.71
CA ALA A 2 -5.12 18.48 -27.46
C ALA A 2 -5.13 17.46 -28.61
N ALA A 3 -6.30 16.89 -28.89
CA ALA A 3 -6.63 15.97 -29.99
C ALA A 3 -5.53 15.72 -31.04
N GLU A 4 -4.61 14.82 -30.71
CA GLU A 4 -3.93 13.98 -31.69
C GLU A 4 -4.77 12.71 -31.84
N ASP A 5 -4.93 12.22 -33.06
CA ASP A 5 -5.63 10.95 -33.31
C ASP A 5 -4.81 9.80 -32.72
N LEU A 6 -5.46 8.88 -32.00
CA LEU A 6 -4.75 7.73 -31.43
C LEU A 6 -4.21 6.84 -32.56
N PRO A 7 -3.02 6.24 -32.41
CA PRO A 7 -2.58 5.16 -33.29
C PRO A 7 -3.63 4.04 -33.34
N SER A 8 -3.96 3.53 -34.52
CA SER A 8 -4.93 2.44 -34.67
C SER A 8 -4.37 1.05 -34.36
N GLU A 9 -3.12 0.94 -33.90
CA GLU A 9 -2.44 -0.33 -33.59
C GLU A 9 -1.53 -0.20 -32.37
N PHE A 10 -1.71 -1.11 -31.41
CA PHE A 10 -0.84 -1.28 -30.24
C PHE A 10 -0.48 -2.75 -30.05
N ASP A 11 0.50 -3.04 -29.19
CA ASP A 11 0.84 -4.42 -28.84
C ASP A 11 0.00 -4.87 -27.64
N VAL A 12 -0.17 -3.99 -26.64
CA VAL A 12 -1.04 -4.22 -25.47
C VAL A 12 -1.96 -3.01 -25.28
N ILE A 13 -3.27 -3.25 -25.17
CA ILE A 13 -4.24 -2.27 -24.68
C ILE A 13 -4.63 -2.65 -23.25
N ILE A 14 -4.67 -1.67 -22.35
CA ILE A 14 -4.90 -1.84 -20.92
C ILE A 14 -6.02 -0.88 -20.50
N LEU A 15 -7.05 -1.40 -19.83
CA LEU A 15 -8.25 -0.65 -19.44
C LEU A 15 -8.47 -0.72 -17.92
N GLY A 16 -8.57 0.44 -17.29
CA GLY A 16 -8.45 0.59 -15.83
C GLY A 16 -7.01 0.90 -15.43
N THR A 17 -6.83 1.69 -14.38
CA THR A 17 -5.54 2.30 -14.00
C THR A 17 -5.17 2.08 -12.54
N GLY A 18 -5.76 1.04 -11.92
CA GLY A 18 -5.39 0.53 -10.60
C GLY A 18 -3.96 -0.02 -10.53
N LEU A 19 -3.62 -0.61 -9.38
CA LEU A 19 -2.25 -1.04 -9.11
C LEU A 19 -1.79 -2.19 -10.02
N CYS A 20 -2.66 -3.16 -10.35
CA CYS A 20 -2.27 -4.32 -11.15
C CYS A 20 -2.02 -3.90 -12.61
N GLU A 21 -3.00 -3.18 -13.17
CA GLU A 21 -3.04 -2.64 -14.52
C GLU A 21 -1.84 -1.74 -14.79
N SER A 22 -1.53 -0.84 -13.84
CA SER A 22 -0.40 0.08 -13.94
C SER A 22 0.95 -0.63 -13.88
N VAL A 23 1.08 -1.69 -13.08
CA VAL A 23 2.31 -2.49 -13.02
C VAL A 23 2.50 -3.31 -14.30
N VAL A 24 1.43 -3.90 -14.86
CA VAL A 24 1.48 -4.58 -16.17
C VAL A 24 1.84 -3.59 -17.28
N ALA A 25 1.24 -2.40 -17.29
CA ALA A 25 1.54 -1.33 -18.25
C ALA A 25 3.02 -0.91 -18.18
N ALA A 26 3.53 -0.67 -16.97
CA ALA A 26 4.93 -0.36 -16.73
C ALA A 26 5.88 -1.47 -17.19
N ALA A 27 5.53 -2.73 -16.91
CA ALA A 27 6.35 -3.89 -17.30
C ALA A 27 6.41 -4.06 -18.82
N CYS A 28 5.26 -4.11 -19.50
CA CYS A 28 5.17 -4.25 -20.96
C CYS A 28 5.88 -3.10 -21.70
N SER A 29 5.64 -1.86 -21.29
CA SER A 29 6.31 -0.70 -21.91
C SER A 29 7.81 -0.68 -21.64
N ARG A 30 8.26 -1.08 -20.43
CA ARG A 30 9.70 -1.16 -20.09
C ARG A 30 10.47 -2.13 -20.98
N VAL A 31 9.85 -3.20 -21.47
CA VAL A 31 10.44 -4.15 -22.45
C VAL A 31 10.09 -3.82 -23.91
N GLY A 32 9.62 -2.59 -24.18
CA GLY A 32 9.49 -2.05 -25.53
C GLY A 32 8.17 -2.28 -26.25
N GLN A 33 7.14 -2.82 -25.58
CA GLN A 33 5.81 -2.96 -26.18
C GLN A 33 5.14 -1.59 -26.37
N ARG A 34 4.40 -1.41 -27.48
CA ARG A 34 3.49 -0.26 -27.63
C ARG A 34 2.28 -0.48 -26.73
N VAL A 35 2.24 0.22 -25.60
CA VAL A 35 1.12 0.17 -24.65
C VAL A 35 0.17 1.35 -24.87
N LEU A 36 -1.13 1.08 -24.94
CA LEU A 36 -2.20 2.07 -24.74
C LEU A 36 -2.88 1.79 -23.41
N HIS A 37 -2.90 2.78 -22.51
CA HIS A 37 -3.46 2.65 -21.17
C HIS A 37 -4.60 3.65 -20.97
N LEU A 38 -5.80 3.13 -20.69
CA LEU A 38 -7.07 3.84 -20.75
C LEU A 38 -7.81 3.80 -19.40
N ASP A 39 -8.54 4.86 -19.07
CA ASP A 39 -9.55 4.82 -18.01
C ASP A 39 -10.82 5.59 -18.40
N ARG A 40 -11.99 5.05 -18.03
CA ARG A 40 -13.26 5.78 -18.04
C ARG A 40 -13.22 6.97 -17.08
N GLN A 41 -12.47 6.86 -15.98
CA GLN A 41 -12.43 7.86 -14.92
C GLN A 41 -11.67 9.14 -15.29
N SER A 42 -11.93 10.20 -14.52
CA SER A 42 -11.29 11.51 -14.68
C SER A 42 -9.94 11.64 -13.95
N TYR A 43 -9.58 10.63 -13.17
CA TYR A 43 -8.44 10.50 -12.27
C TYR A 43 -7.72 9.14 -12.47
N TYR A 44 -6.52 8.98 -11.90
CA TYR A 44 -5.71 7.75 -11.94
C TYR A 44 -6.14 6.76 -10.84
N ALA A 45 -5.61 5.54 -10.86
CA ALA A 45 -5.72 4.53 -9.78
C ALA A 45 -7.09 3.84 -9.64
N SER A 46 -8.14 4.25 -10.35
CA SER A 46 -9.47 3.63 -10.31
C SER A 46 -9.96 3.40 -8.87
N ASN A 47 -10.23 2.16 -8.42
CA ASN A 47 -10.61 1.85 -7.04
C ASN A 47 -9.46 1.95 -6.00
N TRP A 48 -8.22 2.14 -6.42
CA TRP A 48 -7.06 2.44 -5.56
C TRP A 48 -6.85 3.95 -5.33
N ALA A 49 -7.72 4.81 -5.83
CA ALA A 49 -7.52 6.27 -5.83
C ALA A 49 -7.53 6.94 -4.43
N SER A 50 -6.82 8.06 -4.37
CA SER A 50 -6.77 9.00 -3.25
C SER A 50 -7.46 10.31 -3.65
N PHE A 51 -8.31 10.86 -2.79
CA PHE A 51 -9.08 12.07 -3.12
C PHE A 51 -8.81 13.23 -2.15
N THR A 52 -8.71 14.45 -2.69
CA THR A 52 -8.89 15.66 -1.87
C THR A 52 -10.29 15.67 -1.27
N PHE A 53 -10.50 16.25 -0.08
CA PHE A 53 -11.80 16.20 0.62
C PHE A 53 -12.97 16.67 -0.26
N ASN A 54 -12.75 17.74 -1.03
CA ASN A 54 -13.77 18.27 -1.94
C ASN A 54 -13.97 17.37 -3.19
N GLY A 55 -12.91 16.71 -3.66
CA GLY A 55 -13.01 15.70 -4.73
C GLY A 55 -13.73 14.43 -4.27
N LEU A 56 -13.54 14.01 -3.01
CA LEU A 56 -14.24 12.88 -2.42
C LEU A 56 -15.74 13.20 -2.27
N LEU A 57 -16.11 14.42 -1.91
CA LEU A 57 -17.51 14.86 -1.88
C LEU A 57 -18.16 14.86 -3.27
N THR A 58 -17.41 15.17 -4.34
CA THR A 58 -17.88 15.00 -5.72
C THR A 58 -18.02 13.53 -6.09
N TRP A 59 -17.02 12.69 -5.82
CA TRP A 59 -17.07 11.24 -6.06
C TRP A 59 -18.25 10.57 -5.33
N ILE A 60 -18.51 10.96 -4.07
CA ILE A 60 -19.70 10.52 -3.30
C ILE A 60 -21.00 10.84 -4.05
N GLN A 61 -21.12 12.04 -4.61
CA GLN A 61 -22.30 12.46 -5.37
C GLN A 61 -22.43 11.71 -6.70
N GLU A 62 -21.31 11.39 -7.35
CA GLU A 62 -21.26 10.59 -8.58
C GLU A 62 -21.66 9.12 -8.31
N GLN A 63 -21.20 8.52 -7.20
CA GLN A 63 -21.58 7.15 -6.79
C GLN A 63 -23.03 7.05 -6.29
N GLN A 64 -23.61 8.15 -5.76
CA GLN A 64 -25.01 8.20 -5.32
C GLN A 64 -25.99 8.63 -6.44
N ALA A 65 -25.49 9.04 -7.61
CA ALA A 65 -26.33 9.37 -8.75
C ALA A 65 -26.83 8.08 -9.45
N GLU A 66 -28.13 8.02 -9.76
CA GLU A 66 -28.64 6.98 -10.65
C GLU A 66 -27.93 7.09 -12.01
N SER A 67 -27.18 6.05 -12.39
CA SER A 67 -26.55 5.97 -13.71
C SER A 67 -27.65 5.99 -14.77
N GLN A 68 -27.69 7.07 -15.58
CA GLN A 68 -28.58 7.09 -16.73
C GLN A 68 -28.20 5.93 -17.67
N PRO A 69 -29.16 5.21 -18.24
CA PRO A 69 -28.86 4.17 -19.22
C PRO A 69 -28.21 4.85 -20.42
N ASP A 70 -26.92 4.57 -20.61
CA ASP A 70 -26.13 5.06 -21.74
C ASP A 70 -26.85 4.67 -23.04
N GLU A 71 -27.03 5.59 -23.99
CA GLU A 71 -27.63 5.24 -25.28
C GLU A 71 -26.70 4.24 -25.98
N VAL A 72 -27.11 2.97 -26.04
CA VAL A 72 -26.34 1.89 -26.67
C VAL A 72 -26.28 2.15 -28.18
N GLN A 73 -25.27 2.92 -28.58
CA GLN A 73 -24.92 3.09 -29.98
C GLN A 73 -24.52 1.73 -30.55
N ASP A 74 -25.18 1.35 -31.64
CA ASP A 74 -24.93 0.06 -32.28
C ASP A 74 -23.62 0.10 -33.08
N TRP A 75 -22.60 -0.59 -32.56
CA TRP A 75 -21.31 -0.72 -33.22
C TRP A 75 -21.24 -1.91 -34.19
N SER A 76 -22.35 -2.61 -34.45
CA SER A 76 -22.42 -3.74 -35.40
C SER A 76 -21.88 -3.41 -36.80
N GLY A 77 -22.01 -2.15 -37.24
CA GLY A 77 -21.48 -1.65 -38.51
C GLY A 77 -19.94 -1.59 -38.61
N GLN A 78 -19.20 -1.89 -37.54
CA GLN A 78 -17.73 -1.99 -37.54
C GLN A 78 -17.19 -3.44 -37.42
N VAL A 79 -18.09 -4.43 -37.41
CA VAL A 79 -17.75 -5.86 -37.33
C VAL A 79 -17.40 -6.38 -38.72
N GLU A 80 -16.23 -6.98 -38.89
CA GLU A 80 -15.78 -7.54 -40.17
C GLU A 80 -16.19 -9.02 -40.34
N GLU A 81 -16.05 -9.57 -41.55
CA GLU A 81 -16.38 -10.98 -41.80
C GLU A 81 -15.43 -11.91 -41.01
N GLY A 82 -16.02 -12.79 -40.19
CA GLY A 82 -15.27 -13.63 -39.25
C GLY A 82 -15.12 -13.06 -37.83
N GLU A 83 -15.74 -11.93 -37.51
CA GLU A 83 -15.68 -11.32 -36.17
C GLU A 83 -17.02 -11.39 -35.42
N ASP A 84 -16.97 -11.47 -34.08
CA ASP A 84 -18.06 -11.21 -33.14
C ASP A 84 -17.76 -9.97 -32.29
N LEU A 85 -18.82 -9.42 -31.66
CA LEU A 85 -18.79 -8.18 -30.90
C LEU A 85 -19.18 -8.45 -29.43
N ILE A 86 -18.27 -8.17 -28.49
CA ILE A 86 -18.53 -8.29 -27.04
C ILE A 86 -18.57 -6.89 -26.43
N TYR A 87 -19.71 -6.51 -25.84
CA TYR A 87 -19.83 -5.23 -25.12
C TYR A 87 -19.20 -5.34 -23.72
N LEU A 88 -18.48 -4.29 -23.30
CA LEU A 88 -17.93 -4.19 -21.94
C LEU A 88 -18.91 -3.45 -21.01
N SER A 89 -18.87 -3.72 -19.70
CA SER A 89 -19.66 -2.98 -18.73
C SER A 89 -19.21 -1.52 -18.65
N GLN A 90 -20.17 -0.59 -18.73
CA GLN A 90 -19.88 0.84 -18.84
C GLN A 90 -20.01 1.59 -17.51
N SER A 91 -20.76 1.07 -16.53
CA SER A 91 -20.84 1.67 -15.20
C SER A 91 -19.75 1.14 -14.26
N ASP A 92 -19.34 1.97 -13.29
CA ASP A 92 -18.47 1.58 -12.16
C ASP A 92 -19.28 1.10 -10.94
N SER A 93 -20.61 1.19 -11.03
CA SER A 93 -21.59 1.10 -9.93
C SER A 93 -21.74 -0.27 -9.29
N SER A 94 -20.97 -1.27 -9.74
CA SER A 94 -20.89 -2.61 -9.16
C SER A 94 -19.75 -2.76 -8.15
N SER A 95 -18.77 -1.85 -8.16
CA SER A 95 -17.55 -1.96 -7.33
C SER A 95 -17.69 -1.35 -5.92
N ILE A 96 -18.63 -0.43 -5.74
CA ILE A 96 -18.88 0.30 -4.48
C ILE A 96 -20.39 0.25 -4.16
N SER A 97 -20.75 0.01 -2.89
CA SER A 97 -22.15 -0.04 -2.46
C SER A 97 -22.35 0.44 -1.01
N ASN A 98 -23.62 0.59 -0.60
CA ASN A 98 -24.05 0.99 0.75
C ASN A 98 -23.40 2.28 1.30
N LEU A 99 -23.14 3.26 0.42
CA LEU A 99 -22.40 4.48 0.73
C LEU A 99 -23.23 5.41 1.66
N GLN A 100 -22.73 5.64 2.88
CA GLN A 100 -23.34 6.51 3.89
C GLN A 100 -22.34 7.53 4.44
N VAL A 101 -22.78 8.77 4.67
CA VAL A 101 -21.91 9.90 5.11
C VAL A 101 -22.54 10.62 6.30
N PHE A 102 -21.73 10.88 7.32
CA PHE A 102 -22.14 11.48 8.58
C PHE A 102 -21.25 12.69 8.94
N TYR A 103 -21.86 13.70 9.56
CA TYR A 103 -21.25 14.99 9.87
C TYR A 103 -21.33 15.25 11.37
N GLU A 104 -20.26 14.88 12.08
CA GLU A 104 -20.21 14.89 13.56
C GLU A 104 -19.65 16.20 14.14
N GLY A 105 -19.01 17.03 13.31
CA GLY A 105 -18.50 18.34 13.69
C GLY A 105 -19.60 19.35 14.03
N ALA A 106 -19.35 20.22 15.00
CA ALA A 106 -20.32 21.22 15.46
C ALA A 106 -20.78 22.17 14.33
N GLU A 107 -22.10 22.43 14.28
CA GLU A 107 -22.66 23.50 13.45
C GLU A 107 -22.03 24.86 13.78
N PRO A 108 -21.94 25.79 12.80
CA PRO A 108 -21.43 27.13 13.05
C PRO A 108 -22.39 27.92 13.95
N GLU A 109 -22.03 28.10 15.22
CA GLU A 109 -22.68 29.08 16.10
C GLU A 109 -22.64 30.46 15.42
N ALA A 110 -23.82 31.01 15.13
CA ALA A 110 -23.93 32.35 14.55
C ALA A 110 -23.38 33.40 15.53
N ASP A 111 -22.51 34.29 15.06
CA ASP A 111 -21.70 35.22 15.86
C ASP A 111 -22.46 35.88 17.04
N GLN A 112 -22.33 35.28 18.23
CA GLN A 112 -22.80 35.92 19.47
C GLN A 112 -21.71 36.87 19.98
N PRO A 113 -22.02 38.16 20.23
CA PRO A 113 -21.03 39.10 20.76
C PRO A 113 -20.51 38.64 22.13
N CYS A 114 -19.21 38.40 22.24
CA CYS A 114 -18.61 37.95 23.49
C CYS A 114 -18.84 38.99 24.61
N PRO A 115 -19.31 38.59 25.81
CA PRO A 115 -19.25 39.46 26.97
C PRO A 115 -17.78 39.75 27.33
N SER A 116 -17.51 40.96 27.82
CA SER A 116 -16.16 41.45 28.11
C SER A 116 -15.43 40.59 29.15
N ALA A 117 -14.28 40.05 28.78
CA ALA A 117 -13.44 39.23 29.67
C ALA A 117 -12.79 40.05 30.80
N ASP A 118 -12.73 39.47 31.99
CA ASP A 118 -12.04 40.01 33.17
C ASP A 118 -10.53 39.64 33.10
N PRO A 119 -9.56 40.59 33.17
CA PRO A 119 -8.15 40.32 32.80
C PRO A 119 -7.35 39.34 33.67
N ASN A 120 -7.95 38.75 34.72
CA ASN A 120 -7.24 38.12 35.83
C ASN A 120 -7.49 36.60 35.99
N GLN A 121 -7.98 35.91 34.95
CA GLN A 121 -8.05 34.43 34.94
C GLN A 121 -7.32 33.86 33.72
N SER A 122 -6.31 33.02 33.98
CA SER A 122 -5.68 32.19 32.97
C SER A 122 -6.57 30.98 32.65
N GLU A 123 -7.55 31.15 31.77
CA GLU A 123 -8.30 30.01 31.23
C GLU A 123 -7.34 29.02 30.53
N PRO A 124 -7.61 27.70 30.61
CA PRO A 124 -6.95 26.74 29.74
C PRO A 124 -7.29 27.07 28.28
N VAL A 125 -6.30 26.95 27.38
CA VAL A 125 -6.47 27.24 25.95
C VAL A 125 -7.44 26.23 25.35
N LYS A 126 -8.72 26.62 25.25
CA LYS A 126 -9.78 25.83 24.62
C LYS A 126 -9.36 25.54 23.18
N LYS A 127 -9.08 24.27 22.86
CA LYS A 127 -8.83 23.82 21.48
C LYS A 127 -9.98 24.33 20.60
N LYS A 128 -9.65 25.11 19.56
CA LYS A 128 -10.65 25.69 18.67
C LYS A 128 -11.30 24.55 17.87
N LYS A 129 -12.59 24.28 18.11
CA LYS A 129 -13.33 23.22 17.42
C LYS A 129 -13.21 23.41 15.90
N ILE A 130 -12.87 22.33 15.20
CA ILE A 130 -12.78 22.29 13.74
C ILE A 130 -14.20 22.07 13.20
N SER A 131 -14.64 22.92 12.28
CA SER A 131 -15.96 22.81 11.65
C SER A 131 -15.87 22.27 10.23
N LEU A 132 -16.99 21.77 9.69
CA LEU A 132 -17.07 21.30 8.30
C LEU A 132 -16.61 22.35 7.29
N ALA A 133 -16.93 23.63 7.51
CA ALA A 133 -16.48 24.73 6.65
C ALA A 133 -14.94 24.89 6.65
N GLN A 134 -14.25 24.52 7.73
CA GLN A 134 -12.79 24.48 7.79
C GLN A 134 -12.23 23.27 7.03
N LEU A 135 -12.87 22.10 7.13
CA LEU A 135 -12.48 20.90 6.35
C LEU A 135 -12.62 21.14 4.83
N VAL A 136 -13.74 21.72 4.39
CA VAL A 136 -13.97 22.10 2.98
C VAL A 136 -12.94 23.12 2.49
N LYS A 137 -12.63 24.15 3.30
CA LYS A 137 -11.64 25.18 2.97
C LYS A 137 -10.23 24.60 2.83
N GLU A 138 -9.80 23.78 3.78
CA GLU A 138 -8.47 23.14 3.78
C GLU A 138 -8.46 21.84 2.94
N GLY A 139 -9.53 21.53 2.20
CA GLY A 139 -9.78 20.22 1.58
C GLY A 139 -8.70 19.70 0.62
N ARG A 140 -7.86 20.58 0.07
CA ARG A 140 -6.68 20.23 -0.75
C ARG A 140 -5.49 19.68 0.07
N ARG A 141 -5.56 19.72 1.40
CA ARG A 141 -4.57 19.14 2.32
C ARG A 141 -4.91 17.70 2.73
N PHE A 142 -6.03 17.20 2.24
CA PHE A 142 -6.43 15.82 2.39
C PHE A 142 -6.07 15.05 1.13
N ASN A 143 -5.68 13.78 1.28
CA ASN A 143 -5.57 12.80 0.22
C ASN A 143 -6.09 11.49 0.80
N ILE A 144 -7.36 11.19 0.53
CA ILE A 144 -8.14 10.19 1.24
C ILE A 144 -8.23 8.94 0.38
N ASP A 145 -7.54 7.88 0.82
CA ASP A 145 -7.51 6.60 0.12
C ASP A 145 -8.85 5.86 0.24
N LEU A 146 -9.38 5.37 -0.88
CA LEU A 146 -10.49 4.41 -0.86
C LEU A 146 -10.05 3.08 -0.21
N VAL A 147 -8.82 2.65 -0.47
CA VAL A 147 -8.18 1.44 0.08
C VAL A 147 -7.51 1.74 1.43
N SER A 148 -7.25 0.73 2.26
CA SER A 148 -6.45 0.88 3.49
C SER A 148 -5.50 -0.29 3.67
N LYS A 149 -4.32 -0.14 3.07
CA LYS A 149 -3.21 -1.10 3.08
C LYS A 149 -1.94 -0.46 3.66
N LEU A 150 -0.98 -1.29 4.03
CA LEU A 150 0.37 -0.86 4.42
C LEU A 150 1.41 -1.61 3.58
N MET A 151 2.59 -1.00 3.42
CA MET A 151 3.68 -1.60 2.67
C MET A 151 4.63 -2.28 3.66
N TYR A 152 4.68 -3.62 3.66
CA TYR A 152 5.73 -4.35 4.38
C TYR A 152 7.10 -3.92 3.87
N SER A 153 8.04 -3.70 4.78
CA SER A 153 9.39 -3.25 4.44
C SER A 153 10.14 -4.25 3.55
N ARG A 154 9.81 -5.55 3.62
CA ARG A 154 10.21 -6.58 2.66
C ARG A 154 8.94 -7.20 2.11
N GLY A 155 8.80 -7.29 0.79
CA GLY A 155 7.53 -7.66 0.18
C GLY A 155 7.51 -7.22 -1.28
N SER A 156 6.72 -7.92 -2.08
CA SER A 156 6.80 -7.86 -3.55
C SER A 156 6.73 -6.42 -4.10
N LEU A 157 5.83 -5.58 -3.58
CA LEU A 157 5.73 -4.17 -3.98
C LEU A 157 6.99 -3.35 -3.66
N VAL A 158 7.55 -3.45 -2.44
CA VAL A 158 8.73 -2.65 -2.06
C VAL A 158 9.95 -3.09 -2.86
N ASP A 159 10.15 -4.40 -2.99
CA ASP A 159 11.31 -4.92 -3.70
C ASP A 159 11.16 -4.72 -5.24
N LEU A 160 9.94 -4.68 -5.80
CA LEU A 160 9.64 -4.22 -7.16
C LEU A 160 9.89 -2.72 -7.36
N LEU A 161 9.42 -1.86 -6.46
CA LEU A 161 9.65 -0.40 -6.52
C LEU A 161 11.15 -0.07 -6.54
N ILE A 162 11.96 -0.87 -5.84
CA ILE A 162 13.42 -0.80 -5.87
C ILE A 162 13.97 -1.36 -7.20
N LYS A 163 13.62 -2.60 -7.60
CA LYS A 163 14.11 -3.24 -8.86
C LYS A 163 13.89 -2.35 -10.08
N SER A 164 12.71 -1.74 -10.18
CA SER A 164 12.28 -0.92 -11.31
C SER A 164 12.78 0.53 -11.29
N ASN A 165 13.41 0.98 -10.21
CA ASN A 165 13.66 2.40 -9.92
C ASN A 165 12.37 3.26 -10.00
N VAL A 166 11.21 2.73 -9.62
CA VAL A 166 9.96 3.50 -9.47
C VAL A 166 9.88 4.19 -8.11
N SER A 167 10.60 3.67 -7.11
CA SER A 167 10.76 4.26 -5.77
C SER A 167 11.15 5.75 -5.76
N ARG A 168 11.87 6.25 -6.78
CA ARG A 168 12.26 7.67 -6.93
C ARG A 168 11.09 8.64 -7.19
N TYR A 169 9.87 8.13 -7.38
CA TYR A 169 8.68 8.95 -7.63
C TYR A 169 7.81 9.17 -6.38
N ALA A 170 8.07 8.48 -5.26
CA ALA A 170 7.30 8.59 -4.03
C ALA A 170 8.20 8.64 -2.78
N GLU A 171 7.77 9.37 -1.76
CA GLU A 171 8.37 9.35 -0.42
C GLU A 171 7.57 8.44 0.52
N PHE A 172 8.21 7.94 1.58
CA PHE A 172 7.60 6.98 2.51
C PHE A 172 7.80 7.39 3.97
N LYS A 173 6.74 7.33 4.76
CA LYS A 173 6.77 7.51 6.21
C LYS A 173 6.69 6.16 6.90
N ASN A 174 7.55 5.93 7.90
CA ASN A 174 7.48 4.77 8.77
C ASN A 174 6.16 4.76 9.56
N VAL A 175 5.50 3.59 9.64
CA VAL A 175 4.48 3.36 10.67
C VAL A 175 5.19 3.29 12.02
N SER A 176 4.82 4.16 12.94
CA SER A 176 5.52 4.34 14.22
C SER A 176 5.00 3.45 15.35
N ARG A 177 3.75 2.97 15.25
CA ARG A 177 3.08 2.19 16.31
C ARG A 177 2.33 1.00 15.74
N ILE A 178 2.49 -0.16 16.38
CA ILE A 178 1.53 -1.26 16.30
C ILE A 178 0.75 -1.27 17.62
N LEU A 179 -0.57 -1.21 17.52
CA LEU A 179 -1.48 -1.17 18.64
C LEU A 179 -2.46 -2.34 18.55
N THR A 180 -3.10 -2.70 19.67
CA THR A 180 -4.24 -3.62 19.69
C THR A 180 -5.34 -3.10 20.59
N TYR A 181 -6.59 -3.43 20.27
CA TYR A 181 -7.74 -3.15 21.13
C TYR A 181 -8.06 -4.37 21.99
N ARG A 182 -8.02 -4.22 23.32
CA ARG A 182 -8.30 -5.30 24.29
C ARG A 182 -9.04 -4.73 25.49
N GLN A 183 -10.09 -5.42 25.95
CA GLN A 183 -10.86 -5.07 27.16
C GLN A 183 -11.29 -3.58 27.24
N GLY A 184 -11.70 -2.99 26.10
CA GLY A 184 -12.15 -1.61 26.03
C GLY A 184 -11.05 -0.54 25.86
N LYS A 185 -9.78 -0.94 25.74
CA LYS A 185 -8.61 -0.05 25.68
C LYS A 185 -7.77 -0.29 24.43
N VAL A 186 -7.11 0.76 23.95
CA VAL A 186 -6.02 0.66 22.96
C VAL A 186 -4.69 0.51 23.71
N GLU A 187 -3.90 -0.49 23.35
CA GLU A 187 -2.62 -0.81 23.98
C GLU A 187 -1.51 -0.93 22.94
N GLN A 188 -0.30 -0.42 23.24
CA GLN A 188 0.84 -0.52 22.32
C GLN A 188 1.52 -1.88 22.41
N VAL A 189 1.69 -2.52 21.24
CA VAL A 189 2.34 -3.83 21.10
C VAL A 189 3.85 -3.62 20.99
N PRO A 190 4.68 -4.28 21.83
CA PRO A 190 6.13 -4.17 21.73
C PRO A 190 6.68 -4.79 20.43
N CYS A 191 7.32 -3.99 19.57
CA CYS A 191 7.84 -4.45 18.27
C CYS A 191 9.35 -4.71 18.28
N SER A 192 10.12 -3.96 19.07
CA SER A 192 11.57 -4.13 19.23
C SER A 192 11.93 -4.73 20.60
N ARG A 193 13.16 -5.25 20.74
CA ARG A 193 13.66 -5.69 22.07
C ARG A 193 13.69 -4.54 23.08
N ALA A 194 13.91 -3.29 22.63
CA ALA A 194 13.83 -2.11 23.48
C ALA A 194 12.41 -1.89 24.01
N ASP A 195 11.39 -2.00 23.17
CA ASP A 195 9.98 -1.91 23.58
C ASP A 195 9.60 -3.04 24.55
N VAL A 196 10.07 -4.27 24.29
CA VAL A 196 9.84 -5.41 25.19
C VAL A 196 10.47 -5.15 26.56
N PHE A 197 11.68 -4.57 26.63
CA PHE A 197 12.28 -4.18 27.90
C PHE A 197 11.54 -3.01 28.57
N ALA A 198 11.15 -1.97 27.83
CA ALA A 198 10.47 -0.78 28.34
C ALA A 198 9.02 -1.01 28.77
N SER A 199 8.30 -1.97 28.15
CA SER A 199 6.88 -2.23 28.40
C SER A 199 6.57 -2.47 29.87
N ARG A 200 5.57 -1.76 30.40
CA ARG A 200 5.07 -1.95 31.78
C ARG A 200 3.90 -2.95 31.86
N GLN A 201 3.37 -3.39 30.72
CA GLN A 201 2.27 -4.35 30.62
C GLN A 201 2.74 -5.81 30.73
N LEU A 202 4.02 -6.07 30.43
CA LEU A 202 4.59 -7.42 30.48
C LEU A 202 5.42 -7.63 31.77
N SER A 203 5.21 -8.76 32.45
CA SER A 203 6.09 -9.21 33.52
C SER A 203 7.47 -9.64 32.98
N VAL A 204 8.47 -9.71 33.86
CA VAL A 204 9.82 -10.19 33.52
C VAL A 204 9.80 -11.64 32.99
N ILE A 205 8.82 -12.45 33.39
CA ILE A 205 8.65 -13.83 32.90
C ILE A 205 8.07 -13.82 31.48
N GLU A 206 7.04 -13.02 31.22
CA GLU A 206 6.46 -12.89 29.88
C GLU A 206 7.47 -12.33 28.87
N LYS A 207 8.24 -11.29 29.23
CA LYS A 207 9.32 -10.76 28.38
C LYS A 207 10.32 -11.84 27.98
N ARG A 208 10.70 -12.72 28.90
CA ARG A 208 11.61 -13.86 28.63
C ARG A 208 10.96 -14.94 27.76
N LYS A 209 9.67 -15.24 27.96
CA LYS A 209 8.92 -16.19 27.11
C LYS A 209 8.75 -15.67 25.69
N LEU A 210 8.31 -14.42 25.54
CA LEU A 210 8.14 -13.75 24.25
C LEU A 210 9.45 -13.71 23.45
N MET A 211 10.54 -13.23 24.06
CA MET A 211 11.84 -13.18 23.36
C MET A 211 12.32 -14.57 22.94
N ARG A 212 12.13 -15.61 23.76
CA ARG A 212 12.47 -16.99 23.40
C ARG A 212 11.63 -17.47 22.20
N PHE A 213 10.31 -17.25 22.26
CA PHE A 213 9.39 -17.65 21.20
C PHE A 213 9.73 -17.00 19.86
N LEU A 214 9.91 -15.67 19.85
CA LEU A 214 10.26 -14.92 18.64
C LEU A 214 11.61 -15.37 18.05
N THR A 215 12.59 -15.75 18.89
CA THR A 215 13.85 -16.37 18.42
C THR A 215 13.60 -17.75 17.80
N SER A 216 12.82 -18.63 18.44
CA SER A 216 12.50 -19.96 17.89
C SER A 216 11.63 -19.92 16.62
N CYS A 217 10.96 -18.80 16.33
CA CYS A 217 10.20 -18.63 15.08
C CYS A 217 11.08 -18.35 13.86
N VAL A 218 12.34 -17.91 14.03
CA VAL A 218 13.21 -17.50 12.90
C VAL A 218 13.50 -18.69 11.96
N GLU A 219 13.64 -19.89 12.52
CA GLU A 219 13.94 -21.14 11.82
C GLU A 219 12.73 -22.09 11.81
N GLU A 220 12.77 -23.10 10.94
CA GLU A 220 11.79 -24.18 10.90
C GLU A 220 12.28 -25.39 11.69
N THR A 221 11.39 -25.98 12.50
CA THR A 221 11.70 -27.17 13.30
C THR A 221 10.66 -28.28 13.10
N GLU A 222 11.07 -29.53 13.29
CA GLU A 222 10.18 -30.70 13.21
C GLU A 222 8.99 -30.58 14.20
N ASP A 223 9.23 -30.01 15.39
CA ASP A 223 8.20 -29.73 16.40
C ASP A 223 7.08 -28.81 15.88
N GLN A 224 7.38 -27.87 14.99
CA GLN A 224 6.38 -26.98 14.38
C GLN A 224 5.54 -27.73 13.34
N GLN A 225 6.19 -28.57 12.52
CA GLN A 225 5.54 -29.34 11.46
C GLN A 225 4.49 -30.32 12.01
N ALA A 226 4.62 -30.77 13.26
CA ALA A 226 3.65 -31.60 13.97
C ALA A 226 2.27 -30.93 14.23
N TYR A 227 2.17 -29.61 14.03
CA TYR A 227 0.95 -28.81 14.15
C TYR A 227 0.40 -28.30 12.81
N ASN A 228 1.00 -28.68 11.67
CA ASN A 228 0.50 -28.30 10.35
C ASN A 228 -0.97 -28.71 10.18
N GLY A 229 -1.80 -27.82 9.62
CA GLY A 229 -3.24 -28.00 9.48
C GLY A 229 -4.05 -27.85 10.79
N ARG A 230 -3.41 -27.57 11.94
CA ARG A 230 -4.11 -27.23 13.19
C ARG A 230 -4.14 -25.71 13.42
N PRO A 231 -5.11 -25.18 14.18
CA PRO A 231 -5.18 -23.76 14.53
C PRO A 231 -3.89 -23.23 15.18
N TYR A 232 -3.40 -22.08 14.73
CA TYR A 232 -2.18 -21.45 15.27
C TYR A 232 -2.30 -21.12 16.77
N LEU A 233 -3.53 -20.89 17.26
CA LEU A 233 -3.82 -20.67 18.68
C LEU A 233 -3.62 -21.93 19.55
N GLU A 234 -3.79 -23.13 19.00
CA GLU A 234 -3.46 -24.40 19.67
C GLU A 234 -1.94 -24.47 19.91
N PHE A 235 -1.16 -24.26 18.85
CA PHE A 235 0.31 -24.21 18.93
C PHE A 235 0.80 -23.13 19.91
N LEU A 236 0.27 -21.90 19.85
CA LEU A 236 0.63 -20.82 20.78
C LEU A 236 0.31 -21.17 22.25
N SER A 237 -0.71 -21.98 22.50
CA SER A 237 -1.07 -22.44 23.84
C SER A 237 -0.05 -23.46 24.39
N ASP A 238 0.33 -24.45 23.58
CA ASP A 238 1.29 -25.50 23.97
C ASP A 238 2.72 -24.97 24.16
N GLN A 239 3.08 -23.83 23.54
CA GLN A 239 4.32 -23.09 23.83
C GLN A 239 4.35 -22.42 25.22
N GLN A 240 3.36 -22.70 26.08
CA GLN A 240 3.22 -22.19 27.45
C GLN A 240 3.17 -20.65 27.52
N LEU A 241 2.72 -19.99 26.46
CA LEU A 241 2.54 -18.55 26.43
C LEU A 241 1.27 -18.19 27.22
N GLY A 242 1.31 -17.11 28.01
CA GLY A 242 0.10 -16.61 28.67
C GLY A 242 -0.81 -15.89 27.67
N GLU A 243 -2.12 -15.85 27.93
CA GLU A 243 -3.14 -15.24 27.06
C GLU A 243 -2.73 -13.88 26.46
N ASN A 244 -2.07 -13.02 27.25
CA ASN A 244 -1.63 -11.70 26.81
C ASN A 244 -0.56 -11.75 25.70
N LEU A 245 0.34 -12.73 25.76
CA LEU A 245 1.31 -13.00 24.70
C LEU A 245 0.66 -13.68 23.50
N GLN A 246 -0.25 -14.63 23.72
CA GLN A 246 -1.01 -15.27 22.64
C GLN A 246 -1.80 -14.22 21.83
N HIS A 247 -2.47 -13.29 22.51
CA HIS A 247 -3.20 -12.16 21.91
C HIS A 247 -2.29 -11.29 21.03
N PHE A 248 -1.12 -10.88 21.53
CA PHE A 248 -0.17 -10.09 20.73
C PHE A 248 0.37 -10.87 19.53
N LEU A 249 0.71 -12.15 19.72
CA LEU A 249 1.30 -12.97 18.67
C LEU A 249 0.30 -13.30 17.56
N LEU A 250 -0.92 -13.72 17.91
CA LEU A 250 -1.99 -14.02 16.96
C LEU A 250 -2.45 -12.75 16.22
N TYR A 251 -2.97 -11.77 16.96
CA TYR A 251 -3.70 -10.65 16.36
C TYR A 251 -2.81 -9.48 15.91
N SER A 252 -1.61 -9.32 16.47
CA SER A 252 -0.78 -8.12 16.23
C SER A 252 0.52 -8.39 15.46
N ILE A 253 1.05 -9.61 15.52
CA ILE A 253 2.31 -10.00 14.85
C ILE A 253 2.03 -10.91 13.65
N ALA A 254 1.28 -12.00 13.83
CA ALA A 254 0.79 -12.81 12.71
C ALA A 254 -0.37 -12.15 11.95
N MET A 255 -1.15 -11.28 12.63
CA MET A 255 -2.40 -10.68 12.12
C MET A 255 -3.38 -11.72 11.59
N ALA A 256 -3.46 -12.84 12.31
CA ALA A 256 -4.23 -14.03 11.99
C ALA A 256 -5.52 -14.12 12.82
N THR A 257 -6.42 -14.99 12.39
CA THR A 257 -7.67 -15.37 13.07
C THR A 257 -7.50 -16.67 13.86
N GLU A 258 -8.44 -16.99 14.76
CA GLU A 258 -8.32 -18.17 15.64
C GLU A 258 -8.34 -19.52 14.87
N ASP A 259 -8.93 -19.54 13.68
CA ASP A 259 -8.98 -20.68 12.74
C ASP A 259 -7.78 -20.77 11.79
N THR A 260 -6.90 -19.75 11.75
CA THR A 260 -5.73 -19.73 10.84
C THR A 260 -4.79 -20.93 11.12
N PRO A 261 -4.41 -21.73 10.10
CA PRO A 261 -3.49 -22.86 10.28
C PRO A 261 -2.11 -22.45 10.80
N THR A 262 -1.48 -23.33 11.58
CA THR A 262 -0.20 -23.07 12.26
C THR A 262 0.93 -22.69 11.31
N GLU A 263 1.01 -23.35 10.16
CA GLU A 263 1.98 -23.06 9.10
C GLU A 263 1.80 -21.63 8.54
N VAL A 264 0.56 -21.15 8.39
CA VAL A 264 0.25 -19.79 7.93
C VAL A 264 0.56 -18.77 9.03
N GLY A 265 0.18 -19.05 10.29
CA GLY A 265 0.48 -18.19 11.43
C GLY A 265 1.98 -18.03 11.70
N LEU A 266 2.76 -19.11 11.55
CA LEU A 266 4.22 -19.10 11.62
C LEU A 266 4.84 -18.36 10.44
N ALA A 267 4.37 -18.57 9.21
CA ALA A 267 4.86 -17.85 8.03
C ALA A 267 4.64 -16.33 8.15
N SER A 268 3.44 -15.90 8.59
CA SER A 268 3.14 -14.49 8.85
C SER A 268 4.00 -13.91 9.98
N THR A 269 4.19 -14.65 11.07
CA THR A 269 5.08 -14.26 12.18
C THR A 269 6.53 -14.08 11.72
N ARG A 270 7.06 -15.02 10.92
CA ARG A 270 8.39 -14.91 10.28
C ARG A 270 8.49 -13.69 9.38
N HIS A 271 7.48 -13.45 8.55
CA HIS A 271 7.46 -12.34 7.62
C HIS A 271 7.47 -10.99 8.35
N PHE A 272 6.63 -10.84 9.38
CA PHE A 272 6.63 -9.67 10.29
C PHE A 272 8.03 -9.46 10.90
N LEU A 273 8.61 -10.50 11.50
CA LEU A 273 9.94 -10.44 12.14
C LEU A 273 11.05 -10.06 11.16
N ARG A 274 11.06 -10.62 9.94
CA ARG A 274 12.05 -10.28 8.88
C ARG A 274 11.93 -8.84 8.39
N CYS A 275 10.76 -8.20 8.54
CA CYS A 275 10.51 -6.83 8.12
C CYS A 275 10.86 -5.77 9.20
N LEU A 276 10.97 -6.16 10.47
CA LEU A 276 11.40 -5.25 11.53
C LEU A 276 12.81 -4.69 11.25
N GLY A 277 13.03 -3.42 11.61
CA GLY A 277 14.37 -2.80 11.56
C GLY A 277 14.91 -2.41 10.19
N ARG A 278 14.30 -2.81 9.06
CA ARG A 278 14.80 -2.44 7.71
C ARG A 278 14.80 -0.91 7.49
N TYR A 279 13.76 -0.22 7.98
CA TYR A 279 13.60 1.24 7.88
C TYR A 279 13.15 1.91 9.20
N GLY A 280 12.68 1.14 10.19
CA GLY A 280 12.20 1.65 11.47
C GLY A 280 11.79 0.52 12.44
N ASN A 281 11.23 0.90 13.59
CA ASN A 281 10.91 -0.03 14.69
C ASN A 281 9.73 -0.98 14.43
N THR A 282 8.91 -0.71 13.40
CA THR A 282 7.80 -1.58 12.97
C THR A 282 8.06 -2.08 11.53
N PRO A 283 7.34 -3.09 11.03
CA PRO A 283 7.63 -3.68 9.73
C PRO A 283 7.02 -2.91 8.54
N PHE A 284 6.39 -1.74 8.76
CA PHE A 284 5.54 -1.09 7.75
C PHE A 284 5.97 0.33 7.36
N LEU A 285 5.77 0.62 6.08
CA LEU A 285 5.80 1.95 5.45
C LEU A 285 4.39 2.35 5.01
N PHE A 286 4.18 3.66 4.89
CA PHE A 286 3.03 4.27 4.23
C PHE A 286 3.52 5.37 3.25
N PRO A 287 3.05 5.43 2.00
CA PRO A 287 3.44 6.46 1.05
C PRO A 287 2.95 7.86 1.47
N VAL A 288 3.80 8.86 1.31
CA VAL A 288 3.39 10.27 1.50
C VAL A 288 2.41 10.64 0.37
N TYR A 289 1.37 11.40 0.71
CA TYR A 289 0.19 11.69 -0.13
C TYR A 289 -0.79 10.52 -0.38
N GLY A 290 -0.53 9.31 0.12
CA GLY A 290 -1.50 8.20 0.10
C GLY A 290 -1.23 7.10 -0.94
N LEU A 291 -2.02 6.04 -0.89
CA LEU A 291 -1.83 4.81 -1.68
C LEU A 291 -2.02 5.01 -3.19
N GLY A 292 -2.85 5.96 -3.60
CA GLY A 292 -3.13 6.29 -5.01
C GLY A 292 -1.92 6.89 -5.75
N GLU A 293 -0.85 7.29 -5.06
CA GLU A 293 0.43 7.64 -5.69
C GLU A 293 1.12 6.40 -6.29
N ILE A 294 0.94 5.20 -5.71
CA ILE A 294 1.67 4.00 -6.16
C ILE A 294 1.29 3.59 -7.60
N PRO A 295 -0.01 3.48 -7.99
CA PRO A 295 -0.37 3.25 -9.39
C PRO A 295 0.15 4.36 -10.32
N GLN A 296 0.04 5.63 -9.91
CA GLN A 296 0.56 6.78 -10.69
C GLN A 296 2.08 6.68 -10.94
N CYS A 297 2.85 6.20 -9.97
CA CYS A 297 4.29 5.97 -10.12
C CYS A 297 4.60 4.92 -11.22
N PHE A 298 3.77 3.89 -11.35
CA PHE A 298 3.88 2.90 -12.44
C PHE A 298 3.32 3.42 -13.77
N CYS A 299 2.20 4.16 -13.80
CA CYS A 299 1.73 4.87 -15.00
C CYS A 299 2.81 5.82 -15.55
N ARG A 300 3.55 6.49 -14.66
CA ARG A 300 4.69 7.34 -15.01
C ARG A 300 5.85 6.55 -15.61
N MET A 301 6.14 5.34 -15.12
CA MET A 301 7.12 4.45 -15.75
C MET A 301 6.68 4.03 -17.15
N CYS A 302 5.42 3.63 -17.32
CA CYS A 302 4.84 3.31 -18.64
C CYS A 302 4.99 4.50 -19.62
N ALA A 303 4.60 5.71 -19.21
CA ALA A 303 4.72 6.90 -20.04
C ALA A 303 6.18 7.26 -20.40
N VAL A 304 7.14 7.02 -19.50
CA VAL A 304 8.58 7.25 -19.77
C VAL A 304 9.15 6.28 -20.81
N PHE A 305 8.63 5.06 -20.90
CA PHE A 305 9.02 4.07 -21.92
C PHE A 305 8.07 4.06 -23.15
N GLY A 306 7.31 5.13 -23.37
CA GLY A 306 6.55 5.37 -24.60
C GLY A 306 5.09 4.89 -24.60
N GLY A 307 4.57 4.38 -23.49
CA GLY A 307 3.15 4.06 -23.36
C GLY A 307 2.26 5.30 -23.45
N ILE A 308 1.19 5.22 -24.23
CA ILE A 308 0.21 6.31 -24.43
C ILE A 308 -0.91 6.18 -23.40
N TYR A 309 -1.26 7.28 -22.74
CA TYR A 309 -2.16 7.28 -21.57
C TYR A 309 -3.35 8.23 -21.73
N CYS A 310 -4.59 7.74 -21.54
CA CYS A 310 -5.82 8.51 -21.76
C CYS A 310 -6.88 8.31 -20.67
N LEU A 311 -7.17 9.39 -19.92
CA LEU A 311 -8.30 9.48 -18.97
C LEU A 311 -9.56 10.05 -19.65
N ARG A 312 -10.73 9.70 -19.10
CA ARG A 312 -12.08 9.98 -19.65
C ARG A 312 -12.26 9.37 -21.05
N HIS A 313 -11.82 8.12 -21.18
CA HIS A 313 -11.73 7.42 -22.45
C HIS A 313 -12.01 5.92 -22.24
N SER A 314 -13.29 5.55 -22.24
CA SER A 314 -13.73 4.16 -22.13
C SER A 314 -13.62 3.40 -23.46
N VAL A 315 -13.51 2.08 -23.37
CA VAL A 315 -13.78 1.15 -24.47
C VAL A 315 -15.25 0.72 -24.38
N ARG A 316 -15.96 0.72 -25.51
CA ARG A 316 -17.37 0.30 -25.57
C ARG A 316 -17.51 -1.21 -25.81
N CYS A 317 -16.70 -1.77 -26.70
CA CYS A 317 -16.77 -3.18 -27.08
C CYS A 317 -15.45 -3.72 -27.65
N LEU A 318 -15.30 -5.04 -27.60
CA LEU A 318 -14.23 -5.84 -28.16
C LEU A 318 -14.68 -6.50 -29.47
N LEU A 319 -13.76 -6.58 -30.43
CA LEU A 319 -13.92 -7.28 -31.70
C LEU A 319 -13.11 -8.58 -31.64
N VAL A 320 -13.81 -9.72 -31.70
CA VAL A 320 -13.24 -11.04 -31.40
C VAL A 320 -13.30 -11.94 -32.64
N ASP A 321 -12.20 -12.61 -32.93
CA ASP A 321 -12.09 -13.57 -34.03
C ASP A 321 -12.83 -14.89 -33.74
N LYS A 322 -13.73 -15.28 -34.64
CA LYS A 322 -14.60 -16.46 -34.47
C LYS A 322 -13.86 -17.81 -34.45
N ASP A 323 -12.77 -17.93 -35.20
CA ASP A 323 -12.06 -19.21 -35.37
C ASP A 323 -11.01 -19.43 -34.27
N THR A 324 -10.43 -18.36 -33.72
CA THR A 324 -9.34 -18.42 -32.73
C THR A 324 -9.72 -17.96 -31.32
N ASN A 325 -10.93 -17.40 -31.12
CA ASN A 325 -11.34 -16.72 -29.89
C ASN A 325 -10.26 -15.77 -29.36
N ARG A 326 -9.83 -14.83 -30.20
CA ARG A 326 -8.90 -13.74 -29.83
C ARG A 326 -9.52 -12.38 -30.09
N CYS A 327 -9.38 -11.48 -29.13
CA CYS A 327 -9.61 -10.06 -29.35
C CYS A 327 -8.60 -9.56 -30.40
N LYS A 328 -9.09 -9.05 -31.53
CA LYS A 328 -8.30 -8.40 -32.59
C LYS A 328 -8.16 -6.91 -32.34
N ALA A 329 -9.23 -6.29 -31.85
CA ALA A 329 -9.37 -4.85 -31.73
C ALA A 329 -10.42 -4.47 -30.69
N VAL A 330 -10.39 -3.20 -30.30
CA VAL A 330 -11.40 -2.55 -29.45
C VAL A 330 -12.04 -1.39 -30.21
N ILE A 331 -13.26 -1.01 -29.82
CA ILE A 331 -13.91 0.22 -30.27
C ILE A 331 -14.00 1.18 -29.07
N ASP A 332 -13.37 2.35 -29.20
CA ASP A 332 -13.33 3.37 -28.15
C ASP A 332 -14.66 4.14 -28.00
N SER A 333 -14.73 5.04 -27.02
CA SER A 333 -15.88 5.93 -26.78
C SER A 333 -16.14 6.97 -27.88
N ARG A 334 -15.31 7.03 -28.92
CA ARG A 334 -15.43 7.91 -30.10
C ARG A 334 -15.78 7.14 -31.38
N GLY A 335 -15.79 5.80 -31.33
CA GLY A 335 -16.00 4.93 -32.48
C GLY A 335 -14.73 4.63 -33.29
N GLN A 336 -13.53 4.83 -32.74
CA GLN A 336 -12.27 4.42 -33.34
C GLN A 336 -12.01 2.93 -33.06
N ARG A 337 -11.82 2.15 -34.13
CA ARG A 337 -11.31 0.77 -34.09
C ARG A 337 -9.79 0.79 -33.91
N ILE A 338 -9.30 0.20 -32.81
CA ILE A 338 -7.88 0.15 -32.43
C ILE A 338 -7.47 -1.32 -32.22
N SER A 339 -6.48 -1.82 -32.97
CA SER A 339 -6.04 -3.21 -32.90
C SER A 339 -5.03 -3.47 -31.77
N CYS A 340 -4.99 -4.71 -31.27
CA CYS A 340 -4.09 -5.13 -30.20
C CYS A 340 -3.72 -6.62 -30.27
N ASN A 341 -2.48 -6.96 -29.91
CA ASN A 341 -2.09 -8.37 -29.74
C ASN A 341 -2.64 -8.95 -28.42
N HIS A 342 -2.71 -8.14 -27.36
CA HIS A 342 -3.17 -8.50 -26.02
C HIS A 342 -4.07 -7.41 -25.42
N PHE A 343 -5.08 -7.81 -24.64
CA PHE A 343 -6.00 -6.90 -23.93
C PHE A 343 -5.97 -7.19 -22.43
N VAL A 344 -5.73 -6.18 -21.60
CA VAL A 344 -5.73 -6.29 -20.14
C VAL A 344 -6.81 -5.37 -19.59
N VAL A 345 -7.58 -5.82 -18.61
CA VAL A 345 -8.74 -5.07 -18.12
C VAL A 345 -8.98 -5.26 -16.62
N GLU A 346 -9.40 -4.19 -15.94
CA GLU A 346 -9.84 -4.18 -14.54
C GLU A 346 -11.22 -4.85 -14.38
N GLU A 347 -11.43 -5.54 -13.26
CA GLU A 347 -12.61 -6.39 -13.08
C GLU A 347 -13.95 -5.62 -13.06
N GLY A 348 -13.96 -4.33 -12.72
CA GLY A 348 -15.12 -3.43 -12.81
C GLY A 348 -15.65 -3.15 -14.23
N TYR A 349 -15.04 -3.71 -15.27
CA TYR A 349 -15.57 -3.70 -16.65
C TYR A 349 -16.24 -5.05 -17.04
N VAL A 350 -16.23 -6.05 -16.16
CA VAL A 350 -16.82 -7.38 -16.35
C VAL A 350 -17.72 -7.73 -15.16
N ASP A 351 -18.98 -8.07 -15.43
CA ASP A 351 -19.92 -8.46 -14.38
C ASP A 351 -19.55 -9.83 -13.79
N ALA A 352 -19.31 -9.90 -12.47
CA ALA A 352 -19.08 -11.14 -11.73
C ALA A 352 -19.69 -11.04 -10.31
N GLU A 353 -20.03 -12.18 -9.71
CA GLU A 353 -20.45 -12.26 -8.31
C GLU A 353 -19.21 -12.15 -7.41
N ARG A 354 -19.24 -11.24 -6.41
CA ARG A 354 -18.05 -10.91 -5.61
C ARG A 354 -18.35 -10.75 -4.13
N LYS A 355 -17.37 -11.14 -3.30
CA LYS A 355 -17.33 -10.79 -1.87
C LYS A 355 -17.07 -9.29 -1.72
N CYS A 356 -17.34 -8.76 -0.53
CA CYS A 356 -17.07 -7.35 -0.21
C CYS A 356 -16.18 -7.21 1.04
N VAL A 357 -15.48 -6.08 1.08
CA VAL A 357 -14.76 -5.52 2.22
C VAL A 357 -15.58 -4.34 2.76
N SER A 358 -15.83 -4.32 4.06
CA SER A 358 -16.48 -3.20 4.73
C SER A 358 -15.44 -2.13 5.09
N ARG A 359 -15.66 -0.90 4.65
CA ARG A 359 -14.75 0.24 4.80
C ARG A 359 -15.40 1.39 5.56
N ALA A 360 -14.65 2.00 6.46
CA ALA A 360 -14.97 3.32 7.00
C ALA A 360 -13.76 4.25 6.93
N VAL A 361 -14.04 5.55 6.82
CA VAL A 361 -13.06 6.63 6.80
C VAL A 361 -13.53 7.76 7.71
N LEU A 362 -12.75 8.06 8.75
CA LEU A 362 -13.03 9.10 9.75
C LEU A 362 -12.01 10.23 9.61
N ILE A 363 -12.46 11.47 9.77
CA ILE A 363 -11.58 12.60 10.11
C ILE A 363 -11.81 12.91 11.60
N THR A 364 -10.75 12.90 12.42
CA THR A 364 -10.83 13.05 13.88
C THR A 364 -9.98 14.22 14.40
N ASP A 365 -10.25 14.71 15.60
CA ASP A 365 -9.51 15.81 16.25
C ASP A 365 -8.30 15.37 17.13
N GLY A 366 -8.00 14.06 17.13
CA GLY A 366 -7.01 13.46 17.99
C GLY A 366 -6.69 11.99 17.66
N SER A 367 -5.56 11.54 18.18
CA SER A 367 -5.06 10.17 18.09
C SER A 367 -5.78 9.24 19.07
N VAL A 368 -6.01 7.98 18.68
CA VAL A 368 -6.66 6.94 19.50
C VAL A 368 -5.82 6.50 20.71
N LEU A 369 -4.52 6.84 20.70
CA LEU A 369 -3.61 6.69 21.84
C LEU A 369 -2.81 8.00 22.01
N PRO A 370 -3.10 8.84 23.01
CA PRO A 370 -2.36 10.08 23.24
C PRO A 370 -0.85 9.86 23.44
N SER A 371 -0.05 10.81 22.96
CA SER A 371 1.43 10.77 22.98
C SER A 371 1.98 12.20 22.96
N ASP A 372 3.21 12.39 23.44
CA ASP A 372 3.92 13.69 23.39
C ASP A 372 4.18 14.19 21.95
N SER A 373 4.12 13.29 20.96
CA SER A 373 4.19 13.58 19.53
C SER A 373 2.85 13.29 18.84
N ASP A 374 2.37 14.26 18.07
CA ASP A 374 1.18 14.16 17.22
C ASP A 374 1.48 13.68 15.79
N GLN A 375 2.76 13.45 15.46
CA GLN A 375 3.22 13.03 14.12
C GLN A 375 3.46 11.52 14.00
N GLN A 376 2.65 10.74 14.71
CA GLN A 376 2.68 9.28 14.72
C GLN A 376 1.67 8.68 13.73
N VAL A 377 2.09 7.61 13.05
CA VAL A 377 1.23 6.74 12.24
C VAL A 377 1.09 5.40 12.98
N SER A 378 -0.13 4.86 13.00
CA SER A 378 -0.44 3.64 13.76
C SER A 378 -1.21 2.62 12.94
N MET A 379 -0.84 1.35 13.07
CA MET A 379 -1.75 0.23 12.78
C MET A 379 -2.38 -0.24 14.09
N VAL A 380 -3.67 -0.54 14.08
CA VAL A 380 -4.40 -1.14 15.21
C VAL A 380 -5.12 -2.39 14.73
N THR A 381 -4.91 -3.54 15.40
CA THR A 381 -5.81 -4.69 15.26
C THR A 381 -6.87 -4.66 16.36
N ILE A 382 -8.14 -4.74 15.96
CA ILE A 382 -9.28 -4.97 16.82
C ILE A 382 -9.76 -6.42 16.57
N PRO A 383 -9.47 -7.36 17.50
CA PRO A 383 -9.98 -8.73 17.42
C PRO A 383 -11.51 -8.77 17.44
N PRO A 384 -12.13 -9.87 16.95
CA PRO A 384 -13.57 -10.02 17.01
C PRO A 384 -14.06 -10.02 18.47
N VAL A 385 -15.22 -9.38 18.69
CA VAL A 385 -15.84 -9.28 20.03
C VAL A 385 -16.66 -10.54 20.34
N GLU A 386 -17.22 -11.13 19.29
CA GLU A 386 -18.07 -12.32 19.26
C GLU A 386 -17.66 -13.13 18.02
N ALA A 387 -17.78 -14.46 18.06
CA ALA A 387 -17.19 -15.35 17.04
C ALA A 387 -17.78 -15.23 15.63
N GLU A 388 -18.92 -14.54 15.48
CA GLU A 388 -19.60 -14.29 14.21
C GLU A 388 -19.19 -12.96 13.56
N LEU A 389 -18.43 -12.10 14.27
CA LEU A 389 -17.94 -10.82 13.77
C LEU A 389 -16.54 -10.95 13.16
N PRO A 390 -16.20 -10.14 12.13
CA PRO A 390 -14.85 -10.12 11.56
C PRO A 390 -13.88 -9.36 12.47
N SER A 391 -12.58 -9.66 12.35
CA SER A 391 -11.54 -8.79 12.92
C SER A 391 -11.48 -7.46 12.15
N VAL A 392 -11.41 -6.35 12.86
CA VAL A 392 -11.31 -5.01 12.24
C VAL A 392 -9.87 -4.52 12.30
N ARG A 393 -9.34 -4.14 11.14
CA ARG A 393 -8.07 -3.44 10.99
C ARG A 393 -8.34 -1.95 10.96
N MET A 394 -7.58 -1.16 11.72
CA MET A 394 -7.61 0.29 11.68
C MET A 394 -6.22 0.86 11.39
N VAL A 395 -6.15 1.87 10.53
CA VAL A 395 -4.92 2.62 10.20
C VAL A 395 -5.16 4.10 10.50
N GLU A 396 -4.30 4.69 11.31
CA GLU A 396 -4.35 6.08 11.76
C GLU A 396 -3.20 6.88 11.14
N LEU A 397 -3.54 7.93 10.40
CA LEU A 397 -2.62 8.78 9.66
C LEU A 397 -2.63 10.21 10.22
N CYS A 398 -1.47 10.67 10.72
CA CYS A 398 -1.24 12.05 11.13
C CYS A 398 -0.89 12.96 9.94
N SER A 399 -1.05 14.28 10.10
CA SER A 399 -0.84 15.27 9.02
C SER A 399 0.51 15.24 8.28
N SER A 400 1.60 14.73 8.89
CA SER A 400 2.90 14.54 8.20
C SER A 400 2.97 13.34 7.24
N THR A 401 1.87 12.61 7.04
CA THR A 401 1.67 11.74 5.87
C THR A 401 1.20 12.52 4.63
N MET A 402 0.83 13.79 4.79
CA MET A 402 0.17 14.63 3.79
C MET A 402 -1.21 14.13 3.32
N THR A 403 -1.86 13.22 4.06
CA THR A 403 -3.25 12.77 3.79
C THR A 403 -4.32 13.56 4.55
N CYS A 404 -3.94 14.43 5.49
CA CYS A 404 -4.88 15.26 6.27
C CYS A 404 -4.26 16.57 6.78
N MET A 405 -5.10 17.49 7.23
CA MET A 405 -4.66 18.79 7.75
C MET A 405 -4.11 18.71 9.20
N PRO A 406 -3.19 19.60 9.62
CA PRO A 406 -2.74 19.70 11.00
C PRO A 406 -3.89 19.95 11.98
N GLY A 407 -3.83 19.29 13.13
CA GLY A 407 -4.94 19.28 14.10
C GLY A 407 -6.04 18.26 13.77
N THR A 408 -5.92 17.52 12.66
CA THR A 408 -6.75 16.34 12.37
C THR A 408 -5.90 15.09 12.17
N TYR A 409 -6.54 13.92 12.31
CA TYR A 409 -6.04 12.62 11.85
C TYR A 409 -7.04 12.05 10.83
N LEU A 410 -6.53 11.27 9.88
CA LEU A 410 -7.35 10.47 8.97
C LEU A 410 -7.28 9.01 9.43
N VAL A 411 -8.43 8.41 9.73
CA VAL A 411 -8.51 7.06 10.29
C VAL A 411 -9.33 6.18 9.36
N HIS A 412 -8.71 5.12 8.85
CA HIS A 412 -9.36 4.14 7.98
C HIS A 412 -9.64 2.85 8.75
N LEU A 413 -10.85 2.30 8.65
CA LEU A 413 -11.22 1.00 9.21
C LEU A 413 -11.59 0.02 8.08
N THR A 414 -11.22 -1.25 8.24
CA THR A 414 -11.37 -2.31 7.23
C THR A 414 -11.67 -3.65 7.90
N CYS A 415 -12.67 -4.37 7.42
CA CYS A 415 -12.95 -5.77 7.77
C CYS A 415 -13.60 -6.50 6.57
N GLN A 416 -13.69 -7.83 6.63
CA GLN A 416 -14.57 -8.56 5.70
C GLN A 416 -16.01 -8.11 5.93
N SER A 417 -16.78 -7.90 4.86
CA SER A 417 -18.19 -7.54 4.98
C SER A 417 -19.02 -8.73 5.49
N VAL A 418 -19.91 -8.45 6.46
CA VAL A 418 -20.98 -9.36 6.88
C VAL A 418 -22.34 -8.73 6.60
N GLY A 419 -22.51 -7.46 6.94
CA GLY A 419 -23.61 -6.60 6.51
C GLY A 419 -23.12 -5.41 5.68
N SER A 420 -23.85 -4.30 5.75
CA SER A 420 -23.34 -3.02 5.25
C SER A 420 -22.16 -2.54 6.10
N ALA A 421 -21.25 -1.78 5.51
CA ALA A 421 -20.11 -1.24 6.23
C ALA A 421 -20.49 -0.33 7.41
N TYR A 422 -21.70 0.23 7.41
CA TYR A 422 -22.25 0.94 8.57
C TYR A 422 -22.56 -0.02 9.73
N GLU A 423 -23.24 -1.14 9.46
CA GLU A 423 -23.58 -2.15 10.47
C GLU A 423 -22.32 -2.83 11.03
N ASP A 424 -21.35 -3.16 10.17
CA ASP A 424 -20.11 -3.83 10.55
C ASP A 424 -19.17 -2.94 11.39
N LEU A 425 -19.16 -1.61 11.19
CA LEU A 425 -18.14 -0.70 11.75
C LEU A 425 -18.67 0.38 12.71
N SER A 426 -19.89 0.91 12.55
CA SER A 426 -20.40 1.97 13.43
C SER A 426 -20.45 1.59 14.93
N PRO A 427 -20.74 0.33 15.34
CA PRO A 427 -20.72 -0.06 16.76
C PRO A 427 -19.31 -0.09 17.38
N LEU A 428 -18.26 -0.08 16.55
CA LEU A 428 -16.87 0.09 16.98
C LEU A 428 -16.47 1.58 17.00
N VAL A 429 -16.92 2.37 16.01
CA VAL A 429 -16.65 3.81 15.94
C VAL A 429 -17.24 4.54 17.15
N THR A 430 -18.53 4.38 17.44
CA THR A 430 -19.19 4.97 18.63
C THR A 430 -18.64 4.42 19.98
N ARG A 431 -17.87 3.32 19.95
CA ARG A 431 -17.18 2.75 21.13
C ARG A 431 -15.76 3.30 21.33
N MET A 432 -15.04 3.64 20.26
CA MET A 432 -13.65 4.11 20.32
C MET A 432 -13.50 5.63 20.26
N PHE A 433 -14.45 6.32 19.64
CA PHE A 433 -14.46 7.76 19.43
C PHE A 433 -15.65 8.42 20.16
N HIS A 434 -15.71 9.76 20.18
CA HIS A 434 -16.95 10.49 20.43
C HIS A 434 -17.68 10.75 19.12
N THR A 435 -18.98 10.45 19.10
CA THR A 435 -19.95 10.69 18.02
C THR A 435 -21.19 11.38 18.60
N THR A 436 -22.07 11.93 17.76
CA THR A 436 -23.36 12.52 18.17
C THR A 436 -24.29 11.51 18.86
N GLU A 437 -24.14 10.21 18.59
CA GLU A 437 -24.83 9.12 19.27
C GLU A 437 -24.26 8.80 20.67
N SER A 438 -23.03 9.24 20.98
CA SER A 438 -22.35 8.83 22.22
C SER A 438 -22.92 9.54 23.45
N SER A 439 -23.46 8.77 24.40
CA SER A 439 -24.16 9.29 25.58
C SER A 439 -23.25 9.79 26.71
N ASP A 440 -21.96 9.42 26.68
CA ASP A 440 -20.99 9.71 27.74
C ASP A 440 -20.00 10.81 27.33
N GLN A 441 -19.91 11.87 28.13
CA GLN A 441 -18.85 12.89 28.05
C GLN A 441 -17.60 12.48 28.85
N GLY A 442 -17.41 11.17 29.10
CA GLY A 442 -16.68 10.66 30.27
C GLY A 442 -15.30 10.03 30.04
N ASN A 443 -14.76 10.03 28.81
CA ASN A 443 -13.46 9.44 28.50
C ASN A 443 -12.61 10.37 27.63
N GLU A 444 -11.28 10.21 27.66
CA GLU A 444 -10.32 10.95 26.81
C GLU A 444 -10.28 10.40 25.36
N ARG A 445 -11.45 10.16 24.74
CA ARG A 445 -11.55 9.70 23.35
C ARG A 445 -11.46 10.87 22.36
N PRO A 446 -10.81 10.72 21.20
CA PRO A 446 -10.88 11.70 20.13
C PRO A 446 -12.31 11.80 19.55
N SER A 447 -12.66 12.99 19.08
CA SER A 447 -13.95 13.27 18.42
C SER A 447 -13.89 12.91 16.95
N VAL A 448 -14.95 12.30 16.41
CA VAL A 448 -15.19 12.29 14.97
C VAL A 448 -15.64 13.69 14.54
N LEU A 449 -15.16 14.14 13.39
CA LEU A 449 -15.56 15.41 12.75
C LEU A 449 -16.37 15.15 11.47
N TRP A 450 -16.03 14.08 10.76
CA TRP A 450 -16.68 13.60 9.55
C TRP A 450 -16.45 12.10 9.39
N CYS A 451 -17.41 11.38 8.83
CA CYS A 451 -17.33 9.93 8.61
C CYS A 451 -17.99 9.52 7.29
N LEU A 452 -17.36 8.56 6.60
CA LEU A 452 -17.88 7.87 5.41
C LEU A 452 -17.81 6.35 5.67
N TYR A 453 -18.88 5.63 5.36
CA TYR A 453 -18.95 4.17 5.30
C TYR A 453 -19.31 3.73 3.88
N PHE A 454 -18.70 2.65 3.38
CA PHE A 454 -19.07 1.99 2.13
C PHE A 454 -18.58 0.53 2.10
N ASN A 455 -19.27 -0.31 1.36
CA ASN A 455 -18.75 -1.62 0.97
C ASN A 455 -17.99 -1.46 -0.35
N MET A 456 -16.84 -2.11 -0.46
CA MET A 456 -16.02 -2.20 -1.67
C MET A 456 -15.90 -3.67 -2.08
N VAL A 457 -15.94 -3.96 -3.38
CA VAL A 457 -15.67 -5.29 -3.94
C VAL A 457 -14.29 -5.81 -3.49
N ASP A 458 -14.21 -7.11 -3.16
CA ASP A 458 -12.99 -7.80 -2.73
C ASP A 458 -12.33 -8.55 -3.90
N GLY A 459 -11.27 -7.95 -4.47
CA GLY A 459 -10.55 -8.52 -5.61
C GLY A 459 -9.80 -9.84 -5.34
N SER A 460 -9.74 -10.30 -4.09
CA SER A 460 -9.19 -11.64 -3.80
C SER A 460 -10.10 -12.78 -4.28
N GLY A 461 -11.38 -12.52 -4.50
CA GLY A 461 -12.39 -13.51 -4.89
C GLY A 461 -12.53 -13.76 -6.39
N LEU A 462 -11.64 -13.22 -7.23
CA LEU A 462 -11.79 -13.27 -8.69
C LEU A 462 -11.49 -14.67 -9.27
N GLU A 463 -12.53 -15.49 -9.42
CA GLU A 463 -12.47 -16.73 -10.20
C GLU A 463 -12.63 -16.43 -11.70
N VAL A 464 -11.58 -16.68 -12.48
CA VAL A 464 -11.60 -16.51 -13.96
C VAL A 464 -12.31 -17.69 -14.65
N GLU A 465 -12.49 -18.81 -13.95
CA GLU A 465 -13.15 -20.03 -14.44
C GLU A 465 -14.68 -19.88 -14.46
N GLY A 466 -15.20 -19.19 -15.49
CA GLY A 466 -16.65 -19.04 -15.68
C GLY A 466 -17.06 -18.02 -16.75
N HIS A 467 -16.14 -17.12 -17.13
CA HIS A 467 -16.36 -16.14 -18.18
C HIS A 467 -15.78 -16.62 -19.52
N ASP A 468 -16.59 -16.63 -20.59
CA ASP A 468 -16.13 -16.86 -21.98
C ASP A 468 -15.34 -15.63 -22.50
N LEU A 469 -14.15 -15.40 -21.94
CA LEU A 469 -13.25 -14.33 -22.38
C LEU A 469 -12.37 -14.81 -23.56
N PRO A 470 -11.96 -13.90 -24.46
CA PRO A 470 -10.96 -14.19 -25.48
C PRO A 470 -9.62 -14.67 -24.89
N SER A 471 -8.95 -15.58 -25.57
CA SER A 471 -7.72 -16.24 -25.12
C SER A 471 -6.50 -15.33 -24.93
N ASN A 472 -6.54 -14.09 -25.43
CA ASN A 472 -5.56 -13.03 -25.24
C ASN A 472 -6.08 -11.85 -24.39
N MET A 473 -7.16 -12.07 -23.64
CA MET A 473 -7.71 -11.15 -22.65
C MET A 473 -7.29 -11.57 -21.23
N TYR A 474 -6.84 -10.62 -20.43
CA TYR A 474 -6.36 -10.86 -19.06
C TYR A 474 -7.09 -9.93 -18.09
N LEU A 475 -7.60 -10.50 -17.00
CA LEU A 475 -8.41 -9.79 -16.01
C LEU A 475 -7.55 -9.47 -14.77
N CYS A 476 -7.47 -8.19 -14.44
CA CYS A 476 -6.87 -7.66 -13.22
C CYS A 476 -7.95 -7.53 -12.14
N SER A 477 -7.66 -7.97 -10.92
CA SER A 477 -8.56 -7.77 -9.78
C SER A 477 -8.29 -6.42 -9.10
N GLY A 478 -9.35 -5.85 -8.56
CA GLY A 478 -9.32 -4.66 -7.72
C GLY A 478 -8.66 -4.90 -6.35
N PRO A 479 -8.86 -3.98 -5.39
CA PRO A 479 -8.28 -4.09 -4.06
C PRO A 479 -8.81 -5.31 -3.28
N ASP A 480 -7.90 -6.09 -2.69
CA ASP A 480 -8.25 -7.15 -1.73
C ASP A 480 -8.25 -6.65 -0.26
N GLY A 481 -8.90 -7.41 0.63
CA GLY A 481 -8.99 -7.09 2.06
C GLY A 481 -7.71 -7.30 2.91
N ALA A 482 -6.62 -7.83 2.34
CA ALA A 482 -5.38 -8.09 3.08
C ALA A 482 -4.59 -6.80 3.36
N LEU A 483 -3.62 -6.86 4.29
CA LEU A 483 -2.81 -5.68 4.65
C LEU A 483 -1.86 -5.23 3.53
N GLY A 484 -1.25 -6.19 2.84
CA GLY A 484 -0.20 -5.96 1.86
C GLY A 484 -0.72 -5.84 0.43
N HIS A 485 0.22 -5.88 -0.51
CA HIS A 485 0.00 -5.73 -1.95
C HIS A 485 0.39 -7.00 -2.73
N ASP A 486 0.68 -8.08 -2.00
CA ASP A 486 1.35 -9.28 -2.52
C ASP A 486 0.53 -10.07 -3.53
N HIS A 487 -0.80 -10.07 -3.40
CA HIS A 487 -1.73 -10.65 -4.37
C HIS A 487 -1.67 -9.88 -5.70
N THR A 488 -1.89 -8.57 -5.65
CA THR A 488 -1.90 -7.67 -6.80
C THR A 488 -0.60 -7.70 -7.60
N ILE A 489 0.56 -7.69 -6.94
CA ILE A 489 1.86 -7.70 -7.63
C ILE A 489 2.17 -9.07 -8.25
N LYS A 490 1.81 -10.18 -7.58
CA LYS A 490 1.94 -11.53 -8.18
C LYS A 490 0.99 -11.72 -9.36
N GLN A 491 -0.22 -11.17 -9.30
CA GLN A 491 -1.14 -11.17 -10.43
C GLN A 491 -0.57 -10.38 -11.62
N ALA A 492 -0.01 -9.19 -11.40
CA ALA A 492 0.63 -8.40 -12.45
C ALA A 492 1.83 -9.12 -13.09
N GLU A 493 2.68 -9.77 -12.28
CA GLU A 493 3.80 -10.60 -12.74
C GLU A 493 3.32 -11.80 -13.58
N LEU A 494 2.29 -12.51 -13.12
CA LEU A 494 1.69 -13.65 -13.83
C LEU A 494 0.96 -13.23 -15.12
N ILE A 495 0.36 -12.05 -15.17
CA ILE A 495 -0.23 -11.49 -16.40
C ILE A 495 0.89 -11.14 -17.38
N PHE A 496 1.94 -10.44 -16.93
CA PHE A 496 3.09 -10.12 -17.76
C PHE A 496 3.75 -11.37 -18.37
N GLN A 497 4.00 -12.41 -17.56
CA GLN A 497 4.56 -13.69 -18.03
C GLN A 497 3.66 -14.43 -19.03
N LYS A 498 2.34 -14.22 -19.01
CA LYS A 498 1.40 -14.77 -20.02
C LYS A 498 1.37 -13.97 -21.33
N ILE A 499 1.85 -12.72 -21.31
CA ILE A 499 2.00 -11.87 -22.50
C ILE A 499 3.40 -12.08 -23.10
N LEU A 500 4.44 -12.07 -22.27
CA LEU A 500 5.86 -12.14 -22.64
C LEU A 500 6.61 -13.14 -21.73
N PRO A 501 6.60 -14.45 -22.04
CA PRO A 501 7.16 -15.48 -21.15
C PRO A 501 8.71 -15.50 -21.08
N GLU A 502 9.40 -14.95 -22.09
CA GLU A 502 10.86 -14.94 -22.19
C GLU A 502 11.48 -13.60 -21.68
N GLU A 503 10.66 -12.64 -21.26
CA GLU A 503 11.09 -11.30 -20.87
C GLU A 503 11.20 -11.12 -19.35
N ASP A 504 12.10 -10.24 -18.93
CA ASP A 504 12.32 -9.93 -17.51
C ASP A 504 11.19 -9.02 -16.98
N PHE A 505 10.61 -9.35 -15.82
CA PHE A 505 9.53 -8.53 -15.24
C PHE A 505 10.10 -7.26 -14.59
N CYS A 506 9.80 -6.09 -15.16
CA CYS A 506 10.26 -4.77 -14.68
C CYS A 506 11.79 -4.70 -14.39
N PRO A 507 12.67 -4.92 -15.40
CA PRO A 507 14.11 -4.80 -15.23
C PRO A 507 14.52 -3.36 -14.91
N PRO A 508 15.59 -3.14 -14.13
CA PRO A 508 16.10 -1.82 -13.82
C PRO A 508 16.34 -1.02 -15.10
N ALA A 509 15.94 0.25 -15.13
CA ALA A 509 16.30 1.14 -16.23
C ALA A 509 17.84 1.30 -16.25
N PRO A 510 18.53 1.08 -17.39
CA PRO A 510 19.96 1.33 -17.46
C PRO A 510 20.21 2.82 -17.23
N ASN A 511 21.08 3.14 -16.27
CA ASN A 511 21.45 4.52 -16.00
C ASN A 511 22.40 4.99 -17.12
N PRO A 512 22.09 6.08 -17.85
CA PRO A 512 22.97 6.55 -18.92
C PRO A 512 24.33 7.03 -18.40
N GLU A 513 24.45 7.37 -17.11
CA GLU A 513 25.73 7.75 -16.48
C GLU A 513 26.64 6.55 -16.19
N ASP A 514 26.11 5.31 -16.17
CA ASP A 514 26.90 4.07 -16.04
C ASP A 514 27.57 3.68 -17.38
N ILE A 515 27.19 4.33 -18.48
CA ILE A 515 27.71 4.03 -19.83
C ILE A 515 29.03 4.79 -20.04
N ILE A 516 30.14 4.12 -19.74
CA ILE A 516 31.48 4.62 -20.04
C ILE A 516 31.69 4.60 -21.57
N TYR A 517 31.88 5.76 -22.17
CA TYR A 517 32.22 5.90 -23.58
C TYR A 517 33.73 5.85 -23.78
N ASP A 518 34.24 4.81 -24.44
CA ASP A 518 35.63 4.75 -24.90
C ASP A 518 35.87 5.82 -25.99
N GLY A 519 36.69 6.82 -25.66
CA GLY A 519 36.94 7.98 -26.52
C GLY A 519 38.16 7.81 -27.45
N GLU A 520 37.94 7.42 -28.70
CA GLU A 520 39.03 7.31 -29.69
C GLU A 520 39.39 8.63 -30.40
N ASN A 521 40.59 9.14 -30.10
CA ASN A 521 41.64 9.60 -31.04
C ASN A 521 41.41 10.78 -32.03
N GLY A 522 42.28 11.83 -32.00
CA GLY A 522 42.49 12.66 -33.21
C GLY A 522 43.17 14.07 -33.18
N ASN A 523 44.48 14.17 -32.90
CA ASN A 523 45.46 15.18 -33.42
C ASN A 523 45.25 16.74 -33.39
N GLY A 524 46.24 17.43 -32.78
CA GLY A 524 46.78 18.75 -33.22
C GLY A 524 46.40 19.99 -32.38
N ASN A 525 47.30 20.92 -32.02
CA ASN A 525 48.73 21.05 -32.33
C ASN A 525 49.51 21.91 -31.28
N SER A 526 50.82 21.63 -31.11
CA SER A 526 51.95 22.36 -30.43
C SER A 526 51.76 23.80 -29.88
N ALA A 527 52.42 24.27 -28.80
CA ALA A 527 53.32 23.74 -27.75
C ALA A 527 53.41 24.83 -26.61
N GLU A 528 54.36 25.06 -25.67
CA GLU A 528 55.77 24.70 -25.31
C GLU A 528 55.91 24.82 -23.74
N GLY A 529 56.98 24.47 -22.98
CA GLY A 529 58.30 23.91 -23.34
C GLY A 529 59.34 23.59 -22.21
N GLU A 530 59.26 24.13 -20.97
CA GLU A 530 60.30 23.99 -19.91
C GLU A 530 59.90 22.98 -18.79
N GLU A 531 60.66 21.89 -18.50
CA GLU A 531 61.89 21.74 -17.67
C GLU A 531 61.66 21.75 -16.13
N LEU A 532 62.17 20.84 -15.27
CA LEU A 532 63.09 19.68 -15.43
C LEU A 532 63.02 18.70 -14.21
N LYS A 533 63.30 17.42 -14.49
CA LYS A 533 63.98 16.38 -13.66
C LYS A 533 63.31 15.61 -12.51
N ASP A 534 63.55 14.31 -12.65
CA ASP A 534 63.37 13.14 -11.81
C ASP A 534 64.30 13.08 -10.58
N ASP A 535 63.99 12.17 -9.65
CA ASP A 535 64.98 11.29 -9.02
C ASP A 535 64.33 9.91 -8.78
N GLU A 536 65.03 8.81 -9.06
CA GLU A 536 64.53 7.43 -8.93
C GLU A 536 64.63 6.88 -7.50
N LEU A 537 63.88 5.80 -7.16
CA LEU A 537 64.41 4.58 -6.51
C LEU A 537 63.35 3.47 -6.30
N LYS A 538 63.31 2.50 -7.24
CA LYS A 538 63.50 1.03 -7.06
C LYS A 538 62.94 0.27 -5.84
N ASP A 539 62.58 -1.02 -5.93
CA ASP A 539 62.21 -1.98 -7.01
C ASP A 539 61.72 -3.29 -6.31
N ASP A 540 61.37 -4.33 -7.08
CA ASP A 540 61.21 -5.77 -6.71
C ASP A 540 59.99 -6.15 -5.82
N GLU A 541 59.26 -7.26 -6.03
CA GLU A 541 59.11 -8.19 -7.19
C GLU A 541 57.76 -8.97 -7.03
N GLU A 542 57.10 -9.37 -8.13
CA GLU A 542 56.05 -10.43 -8.11
C GLU A 542 56.69 -11.83 -8.31
N PRO A 543 56.00 -12.92 -7.94
CA PRO A 543 55.47 -13.77 -9.01
C PRO A 543 54.07 -14.37 -8.74
N LYS A 544 53.49 -14.98 -9.79
CA LYS A 544 52.08 -15.39 -9.92
C LYS A 544 51.80 -16.90 -9.69
N GLU A 545 50.50 -17.22 -9.75
CA GLU A 545 49.87 -18.50 -10.17
C GLU A 545 49.93 -19.70 -9.21
N GLN A 546 48.78 -20.09 -8.64
CA GLN A 546 48.01 -21.28 -9.09
C GLN A 546 46.58 -21.34 -8.50
N GLU A 547 45.79 -22.33 -8.91
CA GLU A 547 44.33 -22.41 -8.80
C GLU A 547 43.79 -23.17 -7.57
N GLU A 548 42.48 -23.00 -7.32
CA GLU A 548 41.54 -23.84 -6.54
C GLU A 548 41.96 -24.43 -5.15
N GLU A 549 41.49 -23.79 -4.07
CA GLU A 549 40.78 -24.51 -2.98
C GLU A 549 39.88 -23.55 -2.15
N LEU A 550 38.56 -23.61 -2.36
CA LEU A 550 37.59 -22.79 -1.59
C LEU A 550 37.31 -23.43 -0.23
N THR A 551 38.07 -23.02 0.79
CA THR A 551 37.92 -23.51 2.16
C THR A 551 36.58 -23.12 2.80
N GLU A 552 36.05 -23.98 3.68
CA GLU A 552 34.75 -23.78 4.35
C GLU A 552 34.70 -22.50 5.20
N GLN A 553 35.85 -22.00 5.65
CA GLN A 553 35.96 -20.80 6.48
C GLN A 553 35.49 -19.52 5.76
N GLU A 554 35.56 -19.42 4.43
CA GLU A 554 34.98 -18.26 3.72
C GLU A 554 33.45 -18.32 3.59
N LYS A 555 32.84 -19.50 3.73
CA LYS A 555 31.39 -19.64 3.91
C LYS A 555 31.01 -19.28 5.35
N GLU A 556 31.74 -19.81 6.34
CA GLU A 556 31.55 -19.42 7.75
C GLU A 556 31.66 -17.90 7.94
N ILE A 557 32.62 -17.21 7.30
CA ILE A 557 32.76 -15.75 7.39
C ILE A 557 31.54 -15.00 6.83
N LYS A 558 30.87 -15.52 5.79
CA LYS A 558 29.64 -14.93 5.23
C LYS A 558 28.41 -15.24 6.08
N GLU A 559 28.32 -16.41 6.70
CA GLU A 559 27.25 -16.72 7.68
C GLU A 559 27.45 -15.92 8.98
N LEU A 560 28.67 -15.80 9.49
CA LEU A 560 29.03 -15.00 10.66
C LEU A 560 28.71 -13.51 10.45
N HIS A 561 28.81 -12.97 9.23
CA HIS A 561 28.39 -11.60 8.93
C HIS A 561 26.86 -11.41 9.08
N ASN A 562 26.05 -12.40 8.69
CA ASN A 562 24.59 -12.39 8.93
C ASN A 562 24.25 -12.59 10.41
N ILE A 563 25.00 -13.43 11.14
CA ILE A 563 24.82 -13.68 12.57
C ILE A 563 25.25 -12.47 13.43
N SER A 564 26.26 -11.71 12.99
CA SER A 564 26.76 -10.51 13.68
C SER A 564 25.67 -9.43 13.84
N LEU A 565 24.82 -9.24 12.82
CA LEU A 565 23.67 -8.31 12.87
C LEU A 565 22.61 -8.70 13.91
N ILE A 566 22.59 -9.95 14.40
CA ILE A 566 21.61 -10.47 15.36
C ILE A 566 22.20 -10.54 16.79
N THR A 567 23.53 -10.54 16.92
CA THR A 567 24.26 -10.82 18.17
C THR A 567 24.77 -9.59 18.93
N ASN A 568 24.66 -8.38 18.37
CA ASN A 568 24.94 -7.09 19.03
C ASN A 568 23.90 -6.70 20.12
N LEU A 569 23.55 -7.66 20.97
CA LEU A 569 22.39 -7.58 21.87
C LEU A 569 22.65 -8.18 23.27
N THR A 570 23.91 -8.51 23.60
CA THR A 570 24.37 -8.88 24.95
C THR A 570 25.84 -8.53 25.24
N THR A 571 26.21 -7.24 25.20
CA THR A 571 27.16 -6.59 26.15
C THR A 571 27.42 -5.14 25.74
N GLU A 572 27.18 -4.20 26.65
CA GLU A 572 28.20 -3.20 27.03
C GLU A 572 27.80 -2.51 28.34
N ALA A 573 28.80 -2.09 29.10
CA ALA A 573 28.66 -1.28 30.31
C ALA A 573 29.77 -0.23 30.30
N ASP A 574 29.51 0.92 30.91
CA ASP A 574 30.44 2.05 31.05
C ASP A 574 31.06 2.60 29.75
N PHE A 575 30.33 3.49 29.08
CA PHE A 575 30.95 4.77 28.70
C PHE A 575 30.04 5.95 29.03
N SER A 576 30.62 6.94 29.70
CA SER A 576 30.08 8.27 29.91
C SER A 576 31.17 9.28 29.51
N ILE A 577 30.80 10.55 29.29
CA ILE A 577 31.66 11.60 28.67
C ILE A 577 31.77 11.33 27.15
N ILE A 578 31.46 12.22 26.20
CA ILE A 578 31.37 13.69 26.16
C ILE A 578 30.10 14.14 25.40
N THR A 579 29.40 15.17 25.88
CA THR A 579 28.59 16.07 25.02
C THR A 579 28.66 17.52 25.51
N LYS A 580 29.31 18.39 24.73
CA LYS A 580 29.31 19.85 24.90
C LYS A 580 29.97 20.50 23.68
N HIS A 581 29.49 21.70 23.28
CA HIS A 581 29.94 22.49 22.12
C HIS A 581 29.65 21.82 20.76
N ASP A 582 29.20 22.52 19.71
CA ASP A 582 28.67 23.89 19.51
C ASP A 582 27.51 23.77 18.47
N ALA A 583 26.49 24.62 18.34
CA ALA A 583 26.38 26.08 18.32
C ALA A 583 26.90 26.75 17.03
N ASP A 584 26.01 27.50 16.37
CA ASP A 584 26.20 28.40 15.22
C ASP A 584 26.95 27.90 13.97
N PHE A 585 26.24 27.82 12.83
CA PHE A 585 26.65 28.55 11.63
C PHE A 585 25.43 28.91 10.74
N VAL A 586 25.57 30.05 10.04
CA VAL A 586 24.58 30.84 9.28
C VAL A 586 23.72 30.04 8.29
#